data_AF-A0A1F7X7A5-F1
#
_entry.id   AF-A0A1F7X7A5-F1
#
_cell.length_a   1.000
_cell.length_b   1.000
_cell.length_c   1.000
_cell.angle_alpha   90.00
_cell.angle_beta   90.00
_cell.angle_gamma   90.00
#
_symmetry.space_group_name_H-M   'P 1'
#
loop_
_entity.id
_entity.type
_entity.pdbx_description
1 polymer ?
#
loop_
_entity_poly.entity_id
_entity_poly.type
_entity_poly.pdbx_seq_one_letter_code
_entity_poly.pdbx_strand_id
1 'polypeptide(L)'
;MALGWRKEYLRYREFFLNIVALYKRNQDLRMFLEVLLSLGTVSFFTFFALKPTLVTVAGLYKEIKSKQETVAKMDTKIKNIAAAQTTFNTESSRILLTQISVPDLASPETFVRQIEGLAASSSINLLGISIGQLTLAGEAKKVPTSETDTEPLPEGVPPLVFSISVNGTYAGLASFLSELENLRRPVKIDNVGFTASQTEEGKKLVLLISGRVPYLGKK
;
A
#
# COMPACT_ATOMS: atom_id res chain seq x y z
N MET A 1 77.79 -17.70 -28.38
CA MET A 1 77.18 -17.75 -27.03
C MET A 1 76.61 -19.15 -26.77
N ALA A 2 77.39 -20.15 -26.33
CA ALA A 2 76.89 -21.54 -26.32
C ALA A 2 77.50 -22.54 -25.29
N LEU A 3 78.06 -22.12 -24.14
CA LEU A 3 78.75 -23.04 -23.21
C LEU A 3 78.40 -22.93 -21.70
N GLY A 4 77.55 -21.99 -21.28
CA GLY A 4 77.18 -21.83 -19.85
C GLY A 4 76.31 -22.97 -19.29
N TRP A 5 75.36 -23.45 -20.08
CA TRP A 5 74.37 -24.46 -19.66
C TRP A 5 74.98 -25.81 -19.28
N ARG A 6 76.11 -26.21 -19.89
CA ARG A 6 76.81 -27.47 -19.54
C ARG A 6 77.47 -27.42 -18.17
N LYS A 7 78.01 -26.27 -17.77
CA LYS A 7 78.68 -26.10 -16.47
C LYS A 7 77.67 -26.05 -15.33
N GLU A 8 76.53 -25.40 -15.54
CA GLU A 8 75.41 -25.43 -14.61
C GLU A 8 74.81 -26.83 -14.51
N TYR A 9 74.60 -27.52 -15.64
CA TYR A 9 74.11 -28.89 -15.66
C TYR A 9 74.99 -29.86 -14.85
N LEU A 10 76.32 -29.78 -14.99
CA LEU A 10 77.24 -30.62 -14.22
C LEU A 10 77.19 -30.32 -12.72
N ARG A 11 77.08 -29.04 -12.34
CA ARG A 11 76.96 -28.62 -10.94
C ARG A 11 75.66 -29.09 -10.30
N TYR A 12 74.54 -29.01 -11.03
CA TYR A 12 73.27 -29.59 -10.57
C TYR A 12 73.36 -31.11 -10.46
N ARG A 13 73.95 -31.77 -11.47
CA ARG A 13 74.13 -33.24 -11.45
C ARG A 13 74.93 -33.69 -10.24
N GLU A 14 76.04 -33.03 -9.93
CA GLU A 14 76.85 -33.35 -8.75
C GLU A 14 76.08 -33.11 -7.45
N PHE A 15 75.35 -32.00 -7.33
CA PHE A 15 74.53 -31.70 -6.15
C PHE A 15 73.46 -32.78 -5.92
N PHE A 16 72.72 -33.17 -6.97
CA PHE A 16 71.71 -34.22 -6.89
C PHE A 16 72.33 -35.59 -6.59
N LEU A 17 73.46 -35.93 -7.20
CA LEU A 17 74.16 -37.20 -6.94
C LEU A 17 74.68 -37.27 -5.49
N ASN A 18 75.15 -36.15 -4.93
CA ASN A 18 75.64 -36.11 -3.56
C ASN A 18 74.50 -36.25 -2.54
N ILE A 19 73.34 -35.65 -2.81
CA ILE A 19 72.12 -35.83 -2.00
C ILE A 19 71.64 -37.30 -2.04
N VAL A 20 71.63 -37.91 -3.22
CA VAL A 20 71.24 -39.32 -3.38
C VAL A 20 72.22 -40.26 -2.66
N ALA A 21 73.52 -39.94 -2.69
CA ALA A 21 74.54 -40.70 -1.97
C ALA A 21 74.37 -40.59 -0.44
N LEU A 22 74.09 -39.39 0.08
CA LEU A 22 73.81 -39.16 1.50
C LEU A 22 72.54 -39.88 1.97
N TYR A 23 71.49 -39.90 1.12
CA TYR A 23 70.25 -40.63 1.38
C TYR A 23 70.47 -42.16 1.41
N LYS A 24 71.33 -42.71 0.56
CA LYS A 24 71.66 -44.15 0.56
C LYS A 24 72.58 -44.57 1.70
N ARG A 25 73.43 -43.67 2.21
CA ARG A 25 74.43 -43.98 3.23
C ARG A 25 73.87 -44.06 4.66
N ASN A 26 72.88 -43.23 4.99
CA ASN A 26 72.35 -43.11 6.35
C ASN A 26 70.95 -43.74 6.43
N GLN A 27 70.87 -44.99 6.91
CA GLN A 27 69.61 -45.74 7.04
C GLN A 27 68.59 -45.01 7.91
N ASP A 28 69.03 -44.33 8.96
CA ASP A 28 68.16 -43.57 9.88
C ASP A 28 67.43 -42.42 9.17
N LEU A 29 68.13 -41.67 8.30
CA LEU A 29 67.53 -40.56 7.55
C LEU A 29 66.43 -41.05 6.60
N ARG A 30 66.59 -42.24 6.01
CA ARG A 30 65.57 -42.85 5.16
C ARG A 30 64.32 -43.22 5.95
N MET A 31 64.50 -43.81 7.13
CA MET A 31 63.38 -44.19 8.00
C MET A 31 62.61 -42.96 8.50
N PHE A 32 63.30 -41.92 8.98
CA PHE A 32 62.66 -40.67 9.40
C PHE A 32 61.96 -39.95 8.25
N LEU A 33 62.56 -39.90 7.06
CA LEU A 33 61.95 -39.29 5.89
C LEU A 33 60.68 -40.04 5.46
N GLU A 34 60.70 -41.38 5.48
CA GLU A 34 59.55 -42.22 5.11
C GLU A 34 58.40 -42.08 6.12
N VAL A 35 58.72 -42.06 7.43
CA VAL A 35 57.72 -41.80 8.48
C VAL A 35 57.13 -40.39 8.33
N LEU A 36 57.96 -39.38 8.10
CA LEU A 36 57.50 -38.00 7.96
C LEU A 36 56.66 -37.81 6.69
N LEU A 37 57.05 -38.44 5.58
CA LEU A 37 56.29 -38.43 4.33
C LEU A 37 54.96 -39.18 4.49
N SER A 38 54.95 -40.35 5.14
CA SER A 38 53.72 -41.10 5.41
C SER A 38 52.76 -40.31 6.30
N LEU A 39 53.23 -39.72 7.39
CA LEU A 39 52.43 -38.89 8.29
C LEU A 39 51.92 -37.63 7.56
N GLY A 40 52.76 -37.01 6.74
CA GLY A 40 52.39 -35.87 5.91
C GLY A 40 51.30 -36.21 4.90
N THR A 41 51.41 -37.35 4.20
CA THR A 41 50.38 -37.81 3.26
C THR A 41 49.06 -38.13 3.95
N VAL A 42 49.08 -38.84 5.08
CA VAL A 42 47.88 -39.14 5.87
C VAL A 42 47.19 -37.86 6.33
N SER A 43 47.95 -36.88 6.83
CA SER A 43 47.41 -35.58 7.25
C SER A 43 46.80 -34.79 6.08
N PHE A 44 47.50 -34.75 4.94
CA PHE A 44 47.01 -34.11 3.72
C PHE A 44 45.70 -34.72 3.21
N PHE A 45 45.65 -36.06 3.14
CA PHE A 45 44.44 -36.77 2.72
C PHE A 45 43.30 -36.61 3.73
N THR A 46 43.58 -36.61 5.04
CA THR A 46 42.57 -36.40 6.08
C THR A 46 41.93 -35.01 5.98
N PHE A 47 42.75 -33.96 5.80
CA PHE A 47 42.25 -32.61 5.61
C PHE A 47 41.38 -32.49 4.36
N PHE A 48 41.83 -33.07 3.25
CA PHE A 48 41.07 -33.02 1.99
C PHE A 48 39.77 -33.83 2.04
N ALA A 49 39.76 -34.96 2.75
CA ALA A 49 38.57 -35.79 2.92
C ALA A 49 37.52 -35.15 3.83
N LEU A 50 37.93 -34.40 4.88
CA LEU A 50 37.00 -33.74 5.83
C LEU A 50 36.52 -32.37 5.38
N LYS A 51 37.28 -31.64 4.55
CA LYS A 51 36.86 -30.33 4.02
C LYS A 51 35.45 -30.34 3.38
N PRO A 52 35.08 -31.28 2.48
CA PRO A 52 33.75 -31.26 1.87
C PRO A 52 32.63 -31.45 2.90
N THR A 53 32.81 -32.29 3.92
CA THR A 53 31.76 -32.54 4.93
C THR A 53 31.53 -31.32 5.82
N LEU A 54 32.59 -30.62 6.23
CA LEU A 54 32.49 -29.38 7.01
C LEU A 54 31.75 -28.27 6.23
N VAL A 55 32.04 -28.14 4.93
CA VAL A 55 31.34 -27.17 4.07
C VAL A 55 29.86 -27.53 3.94
N THR A 56 29.53 -28.81 3.77
CA THR A 56 28.14 -29.27 3.71
C THR A 56 27.40 -28.99 5.02
N VAL A 57 28.00 -29.27 6.19
CA VAL A 57 27.36 -29.00 7.50
C VAL A 57 27.12 -27.51 7.71
N ALA A 58 28.10 -26.66 7.38
CA ALA A 58 27.91 -25.21 7.45
C ALA A 58 26.81 -24.71 6.49
N GLY A 59 26.74 -25.29 5.29
CA GLY A 59 25.68 -25.02 4.32
C GLY A 59 24.30 -25.40 4.84
N LEU A 60 24.14 -26.64 5.35
CA LEU A 60 22.90 -27.13 5.93
C LEU A 60 22.46 -26.29 7.14
N TYR A 61 23.38 -25.87 8.00
CA TYR A 61 23.08 -24.99 9.13
C TYR A 61 22.54 -23.63 8.66
N LYS A 62 23.17 -23.03 7.63
CA LYS A 62 22.70 -21.79 7.03
C LYS A 62 21.31 -21.96 6.40
N GLU A 63 21.08 -23.08 5.73
CA GLU A 63 19.78 -23.39 5.11
C GLU A 63 18.67 -23.56 6.16
N ILE A 64 18.95 -24.28 7.26
CA ILE A 64 18.02 -24.42 8.40
C ILE A 64 17.67 -23.04 8.97
N LYS A 65 18.68 -22.20 9.21
CA LYS A 65 18.46 -20.84 9.74
C LYS A 65 17.61 -19.99 8.79
N SER A 66 17.89 -20.06 7.49
CA SER A 66 17.12 -19.33 6.48
C SER A 66 15.66 -19.83 6.36
N LYS A 67 15.45 -21.14 6.44
CA LYS A 67 14.11 -21.73 6.47
C LYS A 67 13.33 -21.31 7.72
N GLN A 68 13.96 -21.32 8.90
CA GLN A 68 13.34 -20.83 10.14
C GLN A 68 12.96 -19.35 10.05
N GLU A 69 13.83 -18.50 9.52
CA GLU A 69 13.51 -17.07 9.30
C GLU A 69 12.34 -16.90 8.32
N THR A 70 12.29 -17.72 7.27
CA THR A 70 11.19 -17.71 6.30
C THR A 70 9.87 -18.12 6.94
N VAL A 71 9.87 -19.17 7.77
CA VAL A 71 8.70 -19.61 8.53
C VAL A 71 8.22 -18.48 9.46
N ALA A 72 9.12 -17.83 10.20
CA ALA A 72 8.77 -16.70 11.05
C ALA A 72 8.15 -15.53 10.26
N LYS A 73 8.66 -15.23 9.05
CA LYS A 73 8.07 -14.22 8.16
C LYS A 73 6.70 -14.65 7.62
N MET A 74 6.48 -15.94 7.37
CA MET A 74 5.17 -16.45 6.96
C MET A 74 4.16 -16.40 8.10
N ASP A 75 4.56 -16.75 9.32
CA ASP A 75 3.70 -16.66 10.50
C ASP A 75 3.27 -15.22 10.79
N THR A 76 4.18 -14.25 10.63
CA THR A 76 3.81 -12.83 10.77
C THR A 76 2.84 -12.39 9.67
N LYS A 77 3.03 -12.84 8.42
CA LYS A 77 2.05 -12.58 7.34
C LYS A 77 0.69 -13.19 7.64
N ILE A 78 0.63 -14.43 8.14
CA ILE A 78 -0.63 -15.10 8.52
C ILE A 78 -1.33 -14.32 9.62
N LYS A 79 -0.59 -13.92 10.68
CA LYS A 79 -1.14 -13.09 11.76
C LYS A 79 -1.67 -11.75 11.25
N ASN A 80 -0.93 -11.09 10.36
CA ASN A 80 -1.34 -9.82 9.77
C ASN A 80 -2.60 -9.96 8.91
N ILE A 81 -2.72 -11.04 8.13
CA ILE A 81 -3.92 -11.33 7.33
C ILE A 81 -5.11 -11.64 8.24
N ALA A 82 -4.93 -12.46 9.28
CA ALA A 82 -5.98 -12.75 10.24
C ALA A 82 -6.46 -11.50 10.98
N ALA A 83 -5.53 -10.63 11.37
CA ALA A 83 -5.84 -9.33 11.97
C ALA A 83 -6.62 -8.44 10.97
N ALA A 84 -6.13 -8.32 9.73
CA ALA A 84 -6.79 -7.54 8.69
C ALA A 84 -8.21 -8.06 8.39
N GLN A 85 -8.40 -9.39 8.35
CA GLN A 85 -9.72 -9.99 8.15
C GLN A 85 -10.66 -9.72 9.33
N THR A 86 -10.14 -9.76 10.56
CA THR A 86 -10.92 -9.43 11.75
C THR A 86 -11.36 -7.97 11.73
N THR A 87 -10.44 -7.05 11.44
CA THR A 87 -10.75 -5.62 11.28
C THR A 87 -11.73 -5.37 10.14
N PHE A 88 -11.53 -6.01 8.99
CA PHE A 88 -12.45 -5.90 7.85
C PHE A 88 -13.85 -6.38 8.22
N ASN A 89 -13.99 -7.54 8.85
CA ASN A 89 -15.29 -8.06 9.26
C ASN A 89 -15.98 -7.18 10.30
N THR A 90 -15.21 -6.56 11.20
CA THR A 90 -15.72 -5.64 12.23
C THR A 90 -16.22 -4.35 11.60
N GLU A 91 -15.49 -3.81 10.63
CA GLU A 91 -15.77 -2.53 9.98
C GLU A 91 -16.59 -2.66 8.68
N SER A 92 -16.86 -3.87 8.20
CA SER A 92 -17.54 -4.12 6.92
C SER A 92 -18.89 -3.42 6.85
N SER A 93 -19.64 -3.44 7.95
CA SER A 93 -20.92 -2.74 8.05
C SER A 93 -20.75 -1.22 7.95
N ARG A 94 -19.66 -0.66 8.51
CA ARG A 94 -19.37 0.77 8.44
C ARG A 94 -18.89 1.18 7.06
N ILE A 95 -18.10 0.35 6.38
CA ILE A 95 -17.65 0.58 5.00
C ILE A 95 -18.85 0.77 4.06
N LEU A 96 -19.88 -0.08 4.19
CA LEU A 96 -21.10 0.05 3.39
C LEU A 96 -21.82 1.38 3.66
N LEU A 97 -21.90 1.79 4.94
CA LEU A 97 -22.47 3.08 5.31
C LEU A 97 -21.65 4.24 4.72
N THR A 98 -20.32 4.17 4.75
CA THR A 98 -19.44 5.18 4.17
C THR A 98 -19.60 5.29 2.66
N GLN A 99 -19.78 4.17 1.94
CA GLN A 99 -20.05 4.18 0.50
C GLN A 99 -21.39 4.84 0.15
N ILE A 100 -22.39 4.69 1.02
CA ILE A 100 -23.69 5.40 0.86
C ILE A 100 -23.54 6.89 1.19
N SER A 101 -22.77 7.21 2.23
CA SER A 101 -22.54 8.60 2.66
C SER A 101 -21.69 9.38 1.67
N VAL A 102 -20.65 8.79 1.09
CA VAL A 102 -19.79 9.43 0.09
C VAL A 102 -19.68 8.52 -1.13
N PRO A 103 -20.59 8.64 -2.11
CA PRO A 103 -20.60 7.78 -3.27
C PRO A 103 -19.36 8.01 -4.16
N ASP A 104 -18.97 6.96 -4.89
CA ASP A 104 -17.87 7.02 -5.85
C ASP A 104 -18.19 7.98 -7.03
N LEU A 105 -19.46 8.00 -7.44
CA LEU A 105 -20.01 8.85 -8.50
C LEU A 105 -20.87 9.97 -7.90
N ALA A 106 -21.04 11.07 -8.63
CA ALA A 106 -21.85 12.21 -8.16
C ALA A 106 -23.34 11.85 -7.94
N SER A 107 -23.86 10.92 -8.76
CA SER A 107 -25.23 10.35 -8.75
C SER A 107 -26.34 11.38 -8.45
N PRO A 108 -26.46 12.46 -9.24
CA PRO A 108 -27.42 13.54 -8.98
C PRO A 108 -28.86 13.04 -8.88
N GLU A 109 -29.23 12.02 -9.64
CA GLU A 109 -30.56 11.40 -9.61
C GLU A 109 -30.92 10.81 -8.23
N THR A 110 -29.95 10.19 -7.56
CA THR A 110 -30.17 9.65 -6.20
C THR A 110 -30.34 10.76 -5.17
N PHE A 111 -29.60 11.86 -5.34
CA PHE A 111 -29.69 13.02 -4.46
C PHE A 111 -31.04 13.74 -4.62
N VAL A 112 -31.48 13.99 -5.86
CA VAL A 112 -32.79 14.59 -6.15
C VAL A 112 -33.92 13.78 -5.52
N ARG A 113 -33.92 12.45 -5.69
CA ARG A 113 -34.93 11.57 -5.07
C ARG A 113 -34.94 11.64 -3.54
N GLN A 114 -33.78 11.80 -2.91
CA GLN A 114 -33.71 11.98 -1.46
C GLN A 114 -34.34 13.29 -1.02
N ILE A 115 -34.09 14.38 -1.75
CA ILE A 115 -34.69 15.69 -1.46
C ILE A 115 -36.21 15.66 -1.69
N GLU A 116 -36.69 15.01 -2.75
CA GLU A 116 -38.13 14.83 -3.00
C GLU A 116 -38.81 14.05 -1.86
N GLY A 117 -38.18 12.97 -1.40
CA GLY A 117 -38.68 12.20 -0.25
C GLY A 117 -38.74 13.02 1.05
N LEU A 118 -37.76 13.90 1.26
CA LEU A 118 -37.67 14.79 2.42
C LEU A 118 -38.68 15.94 2.35
N ALA A 119 -38.94 16.48 1.16
CA ALA A 119 -40.03 17.43 0.95
C ALA A 119 -41.40 16.78 1.22
N ALA A 120 -41.58 15.52 0.81
CA ALA A 120 -42.81 14.78 1.06
C ALA A 120 -43.01 14.43 2.54
N SER A 121 -41.96 14.04 3.28
CA SER A 121 -42.05 13.75 4.74
C SER A 121 -42.44 14.99 5.54
N SER A 122 -41.89 16.15 5.19
CA SER A 122 -42.11 17.42 5.87
C SER A 122 -43.37 18.18 5.42
N SER A 123 -44.15 17.62 4.48
CA SER A 123 -45.37 18.23 3.92
C SER A 123 -45.13 19.61 3.28
N ILE A 124 -44.01 19.77 2.57
CA ILE A 124 -43.57 21.01 1.92
C ILE A 124 -43.66 20.85 0.41
N ASN A 125 -43.99 21.93 -0.30
CA ASN A 125 -44.03 21.92 -1.75
C ASN A 125 -42.66 22.27 -2.34
N LEU A 126 -42.11 21.37 -3.14
CA LEU A 126 -40.86 21.55 -3.86
C LEU A 126 -41.12 22.38 -5.13
N LEU A 127 -40.56 23.59 -5.19
CA LEU A 127 -40.69 24.48 -6.35
C LEU A 127 -39.71 24.10 -7.46
N GLY A 128 -38.49 23.70 -7.09
CA GLY A 128 -37.48 23.27 -8.06
C GLY A 128 -36.14 22.94 -7.42
N ILE A 129 -35.37 22.12 -8.14
CA ILE A 129 -34.00 21.76 -7.81
C ILE A 129 -33.13 22.06 -9.03
N SER A 130 -32.04 22.79 -8.81
CA SER A 130 -31.01 23.06 -9.80
C SER A 130 -29.71 22.38 -9.38
N ILE A 131 -29.09 21.65 -10.30
CA ILE A 131 -27.82 20.98 -10.08
C ILE A 131 -26.79 21.66 -10.97
N GLY A 132 -25.64 22.00 -10.38
CA GLY A 132 -24.53 22.63 -11.08
C GLY A 132 -23.90 21.70 -12.12
N GLN A 133 -23.01 22.26 -12.94
CA GLN A 133 -22.32 21.50 -13.98
C GLN A 133 -21.47 20.38 -13.37
N LEU A 134 -21.74 19.14 -13.78
CA LEU A 134 -21.03 17.95 -13.33
C LEU A 134 -20.74 17.02 -14.51
N THR A 135 -19.64 16.27 -14.43
CA THR A 135 -19.28 15.26 -15.43
C THR A 135 -19.84 13.90 -15.02
N LEU A 136 -20.87 13.42 -15.74
CA LEU A 136 -21.50 12.11 -15.50
C LEU A 136 -20.69 10.94 -16.07
N ALA A 137 -20.08 11.15 -17.24
CA ALA A 137 -19.30 10.14 -17.95
C ALA A 137 -18.21 10.83 -18.79
N GLY A 138 -17.02 10.22 -18.86
CA GLY A 138 -15.87 10.73 -19.60
C GLY A 138 -14.80 11.37 -18.71
N GLU A 139 -13.83 12.05 -19.33
CA GLU A 139 -12.77 12.71 -18.57
C GLU A 139 -13.33 13.86 -17.72
N ALA A 140 -12.94 13.87 -16.44
CA ALA A 140 -13.29 14.92 -15.50
C ALA A 140 -12.74 16.26 -16.02
N LYS A 141 -13.60 17.04 -16.68
CA LYS A 141 -13.38 18.48 -16.80
C LYS A 141 -13.31 18.99 -15.37
N LYS A 142 -12.21 19.65 -15.02
CA LYS A 142 -12.09 20.38 -13.76
C LYS A 142 -13.32 21.29 -13.68
N VAL A 143 -14.27 20.94 -12.82
CA VAL A 143 -15.35 21.85 -12.44
C VAL A 143 -14.62 23.10 -11.94
N PRO A 144 -14.88 24.29 -12.50
CA PRO A 144 -14.19 25.49 -12.06
C PRO A 144 -14.38 25.58 -10.55
N THR A 145 -13.28 25.49 -9.81
CA THR A 145 -13.23 25.86 -8.41
C THR A 145 -13.64 27.32 -8.40
N SER A 146 -14.92 27.59 -8.16
CA SER A 146 -15.38 28.96 -8.01
C SER A 146 -14.53 29.58 -6.91
N GLU A 147 -13.83 30.64 -7.27
CA GLU A 147 -13.14 31.58 -6.38
C GLU A 147 -14.17 32.29 -5.49
N THR A 148 -14.92 31.53 -4.72
CA THR A 148 -15.85 32.05 -3.71
C THR A 148 -15.20 31.81 -2.36
N ASP A 149 -15.21 32.83 -1.49
CA ASP A 149 -14.76 32.89 -0.08
C ASP A 149 -15.35 31.82 0.86
N THR A 150 -15.92 30.76 0.30
CA THR A 150 -16.46 29.60 1.00
C THR A 150 -15.34 28.64 1.40
N GLU A 151 -15.43 28.14 2.63
CA GLU A 151 -14.50 27.14 3.19
C GLU A 151 -14.27 25.98 2.20
N PRO A 152 -13.01 25.62 1.92
CA PRO A 152 -12.67 24.63 0.90
C PRO A 152 -13.05 23.23 1.39
N LEU A 153 -13.62 22.44 0.47
CA LEU A 153 -13.73 20.98 0.65
C LEU A 153 -12.32 20.36 0.65
N PRO A 154 -12.11 19.21 1.29
CA PRO A 154 -10.79 18.56 1.35
C PRO A 154 -10.18 18.35 -0.05
N GLU A 155 -8.85 18.48 -0.15
CA GLU A 155 -8.12 18.41 -1.41
C GLU A 155 -8.46 17.14 -2.21
N GLY A 156 -8.78 17.33 -3.50
CA GLY A 156 -9.08 16.22 -4.43
C GLY A 156 -10.54 15.76 -4.47
N VAL A 157 -11.45 16.39 -3.70
CA VAL A 157 -12.88 16.04 -3.70
C VAL A 157 -13.66 16.99 -4.62
N PRO A 158 -14.19 16.51 -5.77
CA PRO A 158 -15.03 17.34 -6.60
C PRO A 158 -16.38 17.66 -5.92
N PRO A 159 -16.86 18.92 -5.99
CA PRO A 159 -18.15 19.30 -5.44
C PRO A 159 -19.30 19.01 -6.42
N LEU A 160 -20.42 18.48 -5.91
CA LEU A 160 -21.73 18.56 -6.54
C LEU A 160 -22.45 19.79 -5.99
N VAL A 161 -22.50 20.87 -6.77
CA VAL A 161 -23.22 22.10 -6.39
C VAL A 161 -24.71 21.90 -6.63
N PHE A 162 -25.55 22.33 -5.69
CA PHE A 162 -27.00 22.30 -5.83
C PHE A 162 -27.66 23.58 -5.30
N SER A 163 -28.86 23.87 -5.80
CA SER A 163 -29.76 24.90 -5.31
C SER A 163 -31.18 24.35 -5.25
N ILE A 164 -31.85 24.49 -4.11
CA ILE A 164 -33.19 23.97 -3.83
C ILE A 164 -34.09 25.15 -3.49
N SER A 165 -35.30 25.16 -4.07
CA SER A 165 -36.36 26.09 -3.72
C SER A 165 -37.59 25.32 -3.24
N VAL A 166 -38.06 25.62 -2.03
CA VAL A 166 -39.23 24.99 -1.41
C VAL A 166 -40.15 26.03 -0.80
N ASN A 167 -41.45 25.75 -0.71
CA ASN A 167 -42.43 26.61 -0.04
C ASN A 167 -43.30 25.84 0.94
N GLY A 168 -43.67 26.49 2.05
CA GLY A 168 -44.50 25.84 3.07
C GLY A 168 -44.70 26.69 4.32
N THR A 169 -45.14 26.05 5.39
CA THR A 169 -45.21 26.67 6.73
C THR A 169 -43.81 26.80 7.32
N TYR A 170 -43.61 27.78 8.21
CA TYR A 170 -42.31 27.95 8.89
C TYR A 170 -41.88 26.69 9.65
N ALA A 171 -42.83 26.02 10.33
CA ALA A 171 -42.56 24.76 11.05
C ALA A 171 -42.08 23.65 10.10
N GLY A 172 -42.74 23.48 8.95
CA GLY A 172 -42.29 22.52 7.93
C GLY A 172 -40.89 22.86 7.43
N LEU A 173 -40.66 24.12 7.03
CA LEU A 173 -39.35 24.58 6.52
C LEU A 173 -38.21 24.34 7.52
N ALA A 174 -38.46 24.54 8.82
CA ALA A 174 -37.49 24.25 9.87
C ALA A 174 -37.23 22.75 10.02
N SER A 175 -38.27 21.91 9.97
CA SER A 175 -38.12 20.45 9.97
C SER A 175 -37.35 19.95 8.75
N PHE A 176 -37.64 20.48 7.56
CA PHE A 176 -36.91 20.15 6.34
C PHE A 176 -35.44 20.52 6.43
N LEU A 177 -35.10 21.70 6.95
CA LEU A 177 -33.71 22.10 7.14
C LEU A 177 -32.99 21.18 8.13
N SER A 178 -33.65 20.81 9.23
CA SER A 178 -33.10 19.88 10.22
C SER A 178 -32.91 18.46 9.66
N GLU A 179 -33.85 17.96 8.86
CA GLU A 179 -33.73 16.66 8.20
C GLU A 179 -32.64 16.70 7.12
N LEU A 180 -32.49 17.82 6.41
CA LEU A 180 -31.45 18.02 5.39
C LEU A 180 -30.05 17.97 6.01
N GLU A 181 -29.86 18.58 7.18
CA GLU A 181 -28.61 18.52 7.94
C GLU A 181 -28.32 17.10 8.47
N ASN A 182 -29.35 16.32 8.78
CA ASN A 182 -29.23 14.95 9.27
C ASN A 182 -29.24 13.89 8.15
N LEU A 183 -29.05 14.29 6.90
CA LEU A 183 -28.92 13.34 5.80
C LEU A 183 -27.69 12.44 5.99
N ARG A 184 -27.84 11.18 5.57
CA ARG A 184 -26.73 10.21 5.57
C ARG A 184 -25.56 10.67 4.68
N ARG A 185 -25.84 11.45 3.65
CA ARG A 185 -24.86 12.06 2.77
C ARG A 185 -24.50 13.43 3.35
N PRO A 186 -23.22 13.71 3.64
CA PRO A 186 -22.82 14.97 4.24
C PRO A 186 -23.06 16.10 3.24
N VAL A 187 -23.78 17.13 3.67
CA VAL A 187 -24.10 18.29 2.86
C VAL A 187 -23.47 19.52 3.50
N LYS A 188 -22.70 20.30 2.74
CA LYS A 188 -22.24 21.62 3.17
C LYS A 188 -23.21 22.65 2.62
N ILE A 189 -23.94 23.33 3.50
CA ILE A 189 -24.82 24.43 3.13
C ILE A 189 -23.98 25.70 3.05
N ASP A 190 -24.00 26.37 1.90
CA ASP A 190 -23.25 27.61 1.68
C ASP A 190 -24.13 28.83 1.97
N ASN A 191 -25.40 28.83 1.52
CA ASN A 191 -26.35 29.91 1.80
C ASN A 191 -27.77 29.38 2.04
N VAL A 192 -28.48 30.06 2.95
CA VAL A 192 -29.90 29.87 3.23
C VAL A 192 -30.59 31.23 3.15
N GLY A 193 -31.63 31.33 2.32
CA GLY A 193 -32.41 32.56 2.14
C GLY A 193 -33.90 32.30 2.33
N PHE A 194 -34.57 33.15 3.11
CA PHE A 194 -36.02 33.16 3.23
C PHE A 194 -36.59 34.33 2.45
N THR A 195 -37.62 34.08 1.64
CA THR A 195 -38.38 35.12 0.95
C THR A 195 -39.85 34.94 1.29
N ALA A 196 -40.47 35.97 1.85
CA ALA A 196 -41.91 36.00 2.05
C ALA A 196 -42.56 36.63 0.83
N SER A 197 -43.43 35.89 0.15
CA SER A 197 -44.25 36.40 -0.95
C SER A 197 -45.71 36.46 -0.52
N GLN A 198 -46.35 37.61 -0.75
CA GLN A 198 -47.76 37.79 -0.47
C GLN A 198 -48.53 37.51 -1.76
N THR A 199 -49.22 36.38 -1.81
CA THR A 199 -50.10 36.00 -2.94
C THR A 199 -51.55 36.21 -2.51
N GLU A 200 -52.48 36.28 -3.47
CA GLU A 200 -53.92 36.49 -3.20
C GLU A 200 -54.54 35.42 -2.27
N GLU A 201 -53.92 34.23 -2.16
CA GLU A 201 -54.34 33.12 -1.29
C GLU A 201 -53.68 33.10 0.10
N GLY A 202 -52.82 34.07 0.43
CA GLY A 202 -52.14 34.17 1.72
C GLY A 202 -50.62 34.41 1.64
N LYS A 203 -49.98 34.50 2.81
CA LYS A 203 -48.51 34.63 2.93
C LYS A 203 -47.85 33.27 2.69
N LYS A 204 -47.11 33.13 1.58
CA LYS A 204 -46.31 31.94 1.26
C LYS A 204 -44.83 32.24 1.53
N LEU A 205 -44.23 31.45 2.43
CA LEU A 205 -42.80 31.51 2.72
C LEU A 205 -42.06 30.58 1.75
N VAL A 206 -41.06 31.13 1.07
CA VAL A 206 -40.17 30.41 0.17
C VAL A 206 -38.78 30.35 0.81
N LEU A 207 -38.20 29.16 0.85
CA LEU A 207 -36.85 28.91 1.31
C LEU A 207 -35.98 28.53 0.12
N LEU A 208 -34.86 29.23 -0.02
CA LEU A 208 -33.81 28.96 -1.00
C LEU A 208 -32.58 28.43 -0.26
N ILE A 209 -32.08 27.26 -0.65
CA ILE A 209 -30.89 26.65 -0.06
C ILE A 209 -29.91 26.37 -1.19
N SER A 210 -28.67 26.85 -1.05
CA SER A 210 -27.57 26.47 -1.94
C SER A 210 -26.46 25.80 -1.16
N GLY A 211 -25.90 24.74 -1.70
CA GLY A 211 -24.84 24.01 -1.04
C GLY A 211 -24.05 23.10 -1.98
N ARG A 212 -23.14 22.35 -1.37
CA ARG A 212 -22.23 21.43 -2.04
C ARG A 212 -22.26 20.07 -1.35
N VAL A 213 -22.23 19.03 -2.17
CA VAL A 213 -22.16 17.64 -1.71
C VAL A 213 -20.89 16.98 -2.27
N PRO A 214 -20.03 16.38 -1.42
CA PRO A 214 -18.83 15.71 -1.89
C PRO A 214 -19.15 14.37 -2.57
N TYR A 215 -18.27 13.96 -3.48
CA TYR A 215 -18.20 12.61 -4.06
C TYR A 215 -16.73 12.26 -4.36
N LEU A 216 -16.38 10.97 -4.41
CA LEU A 216 -14.97 10.56 -4.53
C LEU A 216 -14.38 10.71 -5.93
N GLY A 217 -15.20 10.82 -6.97
CA GLY A 217 -14.76 11.07 -8.35
C GLY A 217 -13.85 9.97 -8.89
N LYS A 218 -14.00 8.72 -8.40
CA LYS A 218 -13.22 7.59 -8.90
C LYS A 218 -13.69 7.20 -10.30
N LYS A 219 -12.73 7.04 -11.21
CA LYS A 219 -12.94 6.49 -12.56
C LYS A 219 -13.30 5.01 -12.51
#